data_AF-A0A528B683-F1
#
_entry.id   AF-A0A528B683-F1
#
_cell.length_a   1.000
_cell.length_b   1.000
_cell.length_c   1.000
_cell.angle_alpha   90.00
_cell.angle_beta   90.00
_cell.angle_gamma   90.00
#
_symmetry.space_group_name_H-M   'P 1'
#
loop_
_entity.id
_entity.type
_entity.pdbx_description
1 polymer ?
#
loop_
_entity_poly.entity_id
_entity_poly.type
_entity_poly.pdbx_seq_one_letter_code
_entity_poly.pdbx_strand_id
1 'polypeptide(L)'
;MVLWHRLNGQAWWMLGLICLASFLVMEHAAFAANTKKSAPDLGPTMRFVVVRSSAPGCEPTCPEWISAEGSIVAATPALFKRTLKGLGGRKLPVVVDSPGGNVEAALALGRLLRKNKLDIAVGKTQFTGCQPDAKDC
;
A
#
# COMPACT_ATOMS: atom_id res chain seq x y z
N MET A 1 -37.56 -48.35 54.45
CA MET A 1 -36.36 -47.68 54.97
C MET A 1 -35.17 -48.05 54.07
N VAL A 2 -34.90 -47.34 52.96
CA VAL A 2 -34.04 -46.13 52.80
C VAL A 2 -32.70 -46.25 53.52
N LEU A 3 -31.56 -46.28 52.80
CA LEU A 3 -30.33 -45.50 53.13
C LEU A 3 -29.12 -45.67 52.18
N TRP A 4 -29.19 -45.83 50.84
CA TRP A 4 -27.93 -45.93 50.06
C TRP A 4 -27.81 -45.16 48.74
N HIS A 5 -28.80 -44.37 48.32
CA HIS A 5 -28.73 -43.64 47.04
C HIS A 5 -28.49 -42.12 47.14
N ARG A 6 -28.07 -41.59 48.31
CA ARG A 6 -28.04 -40.13 48.56
C ARG A 6 -26.65 -39.50 48.63
N LEU A 7 -25.60 -40.14 48.10
CA LEU A 7 -24.22 -39.64 48.21
C LEU A 7 -23.46 -39.50 46.87
N ASN A 8 -24.12 -39.65 45.72
CA ASN A 8 -23.41 -39.64 44.42
C ASN A 8 -23.81 -38.52 43.44
N GLY A 9 -24.73 -37.63 43.81
CA GLY A 9 -25.23 -36.56 42.92
C GLY A 9 -24.63 -35.17 43.18
N GLN A 10 -24.12 -34.92 44.39
CA GLN A 10 -23.74 -33.57 44.81
C GLN A 10 -22.29 -33.20 44.48
N ALA A 11 -21.40 -34.19 44.35
CA ALA A 11 -19.98 -33.95 44.07
C ALA A 11 -19.70 -33.66 42.58
N TRP A 12 -20.56 -34.14 41.66
CA TRP A 12 -20.34 -33.97 40.23
C TRP A 12 -20.77 -32.59 39.70
N TRP A 13 -21.75 -31.96 40.35
CA TRP A 13 -22.20 -30.60 40.01
C TRP A 13 -21.22 -29.51 40.45
N MET A 14 -20.49 -29.73 41.55
CA MET A 14 -19.54 -28.73 42.07
C MET A 14 -18.24 -28.67 41.24
N LEU A 15 -17.84 -29.75 40.55
CA LEU A 15 -16.66 -29.76 39.68
C LEU A 15 -16.93 -29.14 38.30
N GLY A 16 -18.17 -29.17 37.80
CA GLY A 16 -18.54 -28.58 36.51
C GLY A 16 -18.64 -27.05 36.53
N LEU A 17 -19.09 -26.46 37.65
CA LEU A 17 -19.24 -25.01 37.80
C LEU A 17 -17.91 -24.28 38.00
N ILE A 18 -16.90 -24.93 38.58
CA ILE A 18 -15.59 -24.33 38.83
C ILE A 18 -14.78 -24.17 37.51
N CYS A 19 -14.96 -25.03 36.51
CA CYS A 19 -14.29 -24.86 35.21
C CYS A 19 -14.91 -23.75 34.33
N LEU A 20 -16.20 -23.45 34.48
CA LEU A 20 -16.88 -22.41 33.70
C LEU A 20 -16.59 -20.98 34.21
N ALA A 21 -16.26 -20.82 35.49
CA ALA A 21 -15.92 -19.51 36.07
C ALA A 21 -14.46 -19.08 35.85
N SER A 22 -13.57 -19.99 35.44
CA SER A 22 -12.13 -19.73 35.26
C SER A 22 -11.77 -19.06 33.92
N PHE A 23 -12.71 -18.96 32.98
CA PHE A 23 -12.43 -18.38 31.64
C PHE A 23 -12.63 -16.86 31.55
N LEU A 24 -13.02 -16.19 32.65
CA LEU A 24 -13.45 -14.79 32.61
C LEU A 24 -12.48 -13.76 33.23
N VAL A 25 -11.25 -14.13 33.57
CA VAL A 25 -10.26 -13.17 34.14
C VAL A 25 -8.90 -13.26 33.43
N MET A 26 -8.90 -13.10 32.11
CA MET A 26 -7.66 -12.75 31.40
C MET A 26 -7.96 -11.88 30.19
N GLU A 27 -8.58 -10.75 30.44
CA GLU A 27 -8.76 -9.71 29.44
C GLU A 27 -8.37 -8.37 30.07
N HIS A 28 -7.57 -7.59 29.33
CA HIS A 28 -7.15 -6.20 29.59
C HIS A 28 -5.86 -5.98 30.40
N ALA A 29 -4.70 -6.13 29.73
CA ALA A 29 -3.72 -5.04 29.62
C ALA A 29 -2.54 -5.43 28.70
N ALA A 30 -2.77 -5.40 27.39
CA ALA A 30 -1.71 -5.11 26.45
C ALA A 30 -2.03 -3.76 25.80
N PHE A 31 -1.76 -2.68 26.53
CA PHE A 31 -1.72 -1.35 25.93
C PHE A 31 -0.66 -1.41 24.82
N ALA A 32 -1.12 -1.33 23.57
CA ALA A 32 -0.28 -1.28 22.41
C ALA A 32 0.72 -0.13 22.59
N ALA A 33 1.99 -0.48 22.80
CA ALA A 33 3.09 0.47 22.69
C ALA A 33 3.09 0.97 21.24
N ASN A 34 2.45 2.12 21.00
CA ASN A 34 2.49 2.82 19.72
C ASN A 34 3.90 3.42 19.59
N THR A 35 4.87 2.55 19.31
CA THR A 35 6.15 2.96 18.79
C THR A 35 5.84 3.59 17.44
N LYS A 36 5.84 4.92 17.38
CA LYS A 36 5.95 5.65 16.12
C LYS A 36 7.30 5.27 15.53
N LYS A 37 7.36 4.12 14.88
CA LYS A 37 8.48 3.73 14.05
C LYS A 37 8.52 4.79 12.96
N SER A 38 9.52 5.67 13.02
CA SER A 38 9.80 6.61 11.95
C SER A 38 9.70 5.84 10.64
N ALA A 39 8.85 6.32 9.73
CA ALA A 39 8.72 5.68 8.43
C ALA A 39 10.12 5.57 7.82
N PRO A 40 10.48 4.42 7.23
CA PRO A 40 11.77 4.29 6.56
C PRO A 40 11.96 5.45 5.57
N ASP A 41 13.14 6.05 5.54
CA ASP A 41 13.49 6.95 4.45
C ASP A 41 13.66 6.10 3.19
N LEU A 42 12.63 6.11 2.36
CA LEU A 42 12.59 5.35 1.11
C LEU A 42 13.20 6.15 -0.06
N GLY A 43 13.79 7.31 0.21
CA GLY A 43 14.34 8.20 -0.79
C GLY A 43 13.32 9.20 -1.34
N PRO A 44 13.61 9.83 -2.50
CA PRO A 44 12.83 10.93 -3.04
C PRO A 44 11.33 10.63 -3.19
N THR A 45 10.49 11.64 -3.03
CA THR A 45 9.05 11.51 -3.23
C THR A 45 8.71 11.21 -4.69
N MET A 46 7.68 10.40 -4.93
CA MET A 46 7.28 10.01 -6.27
C MET A 46 7.00 11.21 -7.19
N ARG A 47 7.68 11.25 -8.34
CA ARG A 47 7.47 12.21 -9.42
C ARG A 47 6.80 11.53 -10.62
N PHE A 48 6.14 12.33 -11.45
CA PHE A 48 5.56 11.86 -12.70
C PHE A 48 6.06 12.71 -13.86
N VAL A 49 6.68 12.08 -14.86
CA VAL A 49 7.25 12.76 -16.02
C VAL A 49 6.79 12.03 -17.28
N VAL A 50 6.33 12.79 -18.27
CA VAL A 50 6.00 12.23 -19.59
C VAL A 50 7.27 12.14 -20.39
N VAL A 51 7.57 10.96 -20.92
CA VAL A 51 8.79 10.68 -21.67
C VAL A 51 8.47 10.01 -23.00
N ARG A 52 9.41 10.09 -23.94
CA ARG A 52 9.38 9.45 -25.26
C ARG A 52 10.61 8.57 -25.42
N SER A 53 10.44 7.39 -26.01
CA SER A 53 11.56 6.48 -26.29
C SER A 53 12.58 7.15 -27.20
N SER A 54 13.86 7.01 -26.85
CA SER A 54 14.99 7.35 -27.72
C SER A 54 15.62 6.10 -28.37
N ALA A 55 14.89 4.98 -28.42
CA ALA A 55 15.39 3.76 -29.03
C ALA A 55 15.64 3.96 -30.55
N PRO A 56 16.76 3.48 -31.09
CA PRO A 56 17.03 3.61 -32.52
C PRO A 56 15.98 2.86 -33.34
N GLY A 57 15.47 3.49 -34.39
CA GLY A 57 14.50 2.89 -35.32
C GLY A 57 13.02 3.05 -34.94
N CYS A 58 12.66 3.76 -33.86
CA CYS A 58 11.26 3.99 -33.51
C CYS A 58 10.60 5.20 -34.19
N GLU A 59 11.39 6.07 -34.83
CA GLU A 59 10.89 7.28 -35.50
C GLU A 59 10.07 6.89 -36.75
N PRO A 60 8.90 7.53 -37.00
CA PRO A 60 8.36 8.72 -36.34
C PRO A 60 7.48 8.50 -35.11
N THR A 61 7.20 7.24 -34.77
CA THR A 61 6.17 6.87 -33.79
C THR A 61 6.78 6.22 -32.55
N CYS A 62 7.76 6.90 -31.95
CA CYS A 62 8.39 6.39 -30.74
C CYS A 62 7.37 6.33 -29.58
N PRO A 63 7.35 5.22 -28.82
CA PRO A 63 6.44 5.08 -27.68
C PRO A 63 6.64 6.20 -26.66
N GLU A 64 5.54 6.64 -26.05
CA GLU A 64 5.53 7.59 -24.95
C GLU A 64 4.89 6.95 -23.72
N TRP A 65 5.35 7.32 -22.53
CA TRP A 65 4.79 6.85 -21.27
C TRP A 65 4.95 7.88 -20.15
N ILE A 66 4.23 7.66 -19.06
CA ILE A 66 4.43 8.40 -17.81
C ILE A 66 5.41 7.59 -16.96
N SER A 67 6.61 8.13 -16.75
CA SER A 67 7.54 7.63 -15.75
C SER A 67 7.04 8.02 -14.36
N ALA A 68 6.81 7.03 -13.49
CA ALA A 68 6.38 7.21 -12.10
C ALA A 68 7.48 6.67 -11.17
N GLU A 69 8.38 7.55 -10.75
CA GLU A 69 9.61 7.18 -10.04
C GLU A 69 9.63 7.77 -8.63
N GLY A 70 9.94 6.94 -7.63
CA GLY A 70 10.18 7.35 -6.24
C GLY A 70 9.16 6.83 -5.22
N SER A 71 9.27 7.31 -3.98
CA SER A 71 8.49 6.87 -2.82
C SER A 71 7.03 7.35 -2.87
N ILE A 72 6.08 6.45 -2.66
CA ILE A 72 4.65 6.79 -2.61
C ILE A 72 4.35 7.49 -1.28
N VAL A 73 3.94 8.75 -1.35
CA VAL A 73 3.56 9.57 -0.19
C VAL A 73 2.10 9.98 -0.27
N ALA A 74 1.55 10.54 0.82
CA ALA A 74 0.15 10.97 0.89
C ALA A 74 -0.27 11.90 -0.28
N ALA A 75 0.66 12.73 -0.77
CA ALA A 75 0.42 13.66 -1.87
C ALA A 75 0.45 13.01 -3.29
N THR A 76 1.00 11.80 -3.43
CA THR A 76 1.21 11.14 -4.73
C THR A 76 -0.06 11.01 -5.57
N PRO A 77 -1.23 10.58 -5.03
CA PRO A 77 -2.46 10.48 -5.84
C PRO A 77 -2.94 11.83 -6.37
N ALA A 78 -2.74 12.91 -5.61
CA ALA A 78 -3.10 14.25 -6.05
C ALA A 78 -2.15 14.76 -7.15
N LEU A 79 -0.85 14.47 -7.02
CA LEU A 79 0.13 14.77 -8.07
C LEU A 79 -0.20 14.02 -9.36
N PHE A 80 -0.49 12.72 -9.29
CA PHE A 80 -0.86 11.92 -10.46
C PHE A 80 -2.09 12.49 -11.19
N LYS A 81 -3.14 12.89 -10.44
CA LYS A 81 -4.32 13.54 -11.02
C LYS A 81 -3.95 14.82 -11.78
N ARG A 82 -3.01 15.63 -11.27
CA ARG A 82 -2.55 16.84 -11.96
C ARG A 82 -1.81 16.50 -13.26
N THR A 83 -0.94 15.49 -13.24
CA THR A 83 -0.26 15.00 -14.43
C THR A 83 -1.25 14.56 -15.50
N LEU A 84 -2.27 13.77 -15.14
CA LEU A 84 -3.30 13.33 -16.10
C LEU A 84 -4.13 14.49 -16.66
N LYS A 85 -4.40 15.53 -15.86
CA LYS A 85 -5.05 16.75 -16.37
C LYS A 85 -4.18 17.47 -17.41
N GLY A 86 -2.87 17.56 -17.17
CA GLY A 86 -1.92 18.15 -18.11
C GLY A 86 -1.84 17.43 -19.46
N LEU A 87 -2.17 16.13 -19.49
CA LEU A 87 -2.20 15.34 -20.73
C LEU A 87 -3.42 15.60 -21.62
N GLY A 88 -4.41 16.37 -21.18
CA GLY A 88 -5.56 16.75 -22.01
C GLY A 88 -6.37 15.56 -22.54
N GLY A 89 -6.39 14.44 -21.81
CA GLY A 89 -7.10 13.22 -22.22
C GLY A 89 -6.27 12.20 -23.01
N ARG A 90 -5.01 12.51 -23.35
CA ARG A 90 -4.07 11.50 -23.87
C ARG A 90 -3.89 10.38 -22.85
N LYS A 91 -4.05 9.15 -23.30
CA LYS A 91 -3.82 7.95 -22.48
C LYS A 91 -2.43 7.41 -22.78
N LEU A 92 -1.53 7.63 -21.84
CA LEU A 92 -0.19 7.08 -21.89
C LEU A 92 -0.07 5.95 -20.85
N PRO A 93 0.63 4.85 -21.16
CA PRO A 93 0.94 3.83 -20.17
C PRO A 93 1.78 4.43 -19.04
N VAL A 94 1.70 3.84 -17.85
CA VAL A 94 2.46 4.26 -16.67
C VAL A 94 3.53 3.22 -16.36
N VAL A 95 4.78 3.65 -16.25
CA VAL A 95 5.91 2.79 -15.88
C VAL A 95 6.35 3.17 -14.48
N VAL A 96 6.21 2.26 -13.51
CA VAL A 96 6.47 2.51 -12.10
C VAL A 96 7.82 1.94 -11.67
N ASP A 97 8.65 2.79 -11.09
CA ASP A 97 9.85 2.44 -10.33
C ASP A 97 9.70 3.00 -8.91
N SER A 98 9.29 2.17 -7.95
CA SER A 98 9.00 2.64 -6.60
C SER A 98 9.47 1.66 -5.53
N PRO A 99 10.13 2.16 -4.46
CA PRO A 99 10.45 1.36 -3.28
C PRO A 99 9.24 1.12 -2.36
N GLY A 100 8.04 1.63 -2.70
CA GLY A 100 6.84 1.57 -1.87
C GLY A 100 6.58 2.86 -1.10
N GLY A 101 5.98 2.76 0.09
CA GLY A 101 5.68 3.90 0.96
C GLY A 101 4.31 3.83 1.61
N ASN A 102 3.56 4.93 1.56
CA ASN A 102 2.24 5.05 2.17
C ASN A 102 1.21 4.14 1.47
N VAL A 103 0.69 3.14 2.19
CA VAL A 103 -0.22 2.11 1.67
C VAL A 103 -1.56 2.69 1.21
N GLU A 104 -2.15 3.59 1.99
CA GLU A 104 -3.41 4.29 1.65
C GLU A 104 -3.26 5.05 0.32
N ALA A 105 -2.16 5.77 0.15
CA ALA A 105 -1.84 6.50 -1.07
C ALA A 105 -1.57 5.55 -2.25
N ALA A 106 -0.89 4.42 -2.02
CA ALA A 106 -0.66 3.42 -3.06
C ALA A 106 -1.97 2.79 -3.55
N LEU A 107 -2.90 2.47 -2.65
CA LEU A 107 -4.24 1.98 -3.00
C LEU A 107 -5.04 3.04 -3.76
N ALA A 108 -4.98 4.30 -3.31
CA ALA A 108 -5.62 5.40 -4.01
C ALA A 108 -5.06 5.61 -5.42
N LEU A 109 -3.73 5.55 -5.58
CA LEU A 109 -3.06 5.60 -6.89
C LEU A 109 -3.51 4.44 -7.79
N GLY A 110 -3.52 3.21 -7.27
CA GLY A 110 -3.99 2.02 -7.98
C GLY A 110 -5.46 2.11 -8.42
N ARG A 111 -6.33 2.72 -7.61
CA ARG A 111 -7.73 3.00 -7.98
C ARG A 111 -7.82 4.05 -9.08
N LEU A 112 -6.97 5.09 -9.06
CA LEU A 112 -6.94 6.12 -10.10
C LEU A 112 -6.49 5.56 -11.45
N LEU A 113 -5.45 4.73 -11.47
CA LEU A 113 -4.96 4.06 -12.68
C LEU A 113 -6.08 3.23 -13.34
N ARG A 114 -6.77 2.39 -12.55
CA ARG A 114 -7.92 1.59 -13.01
C ARG A 114 -9.08 2.46 -13.49
N LYS A 115 -9.46 3.50 -12.73
CA LYS A 115 -10.53 4.42 -13.09
C LYS A 115 -10.29 5.11 -14.45
N ASN A 116 -9.04 5.45 -14.75
CA ASN A 116 -8.67 6.10 -16.01
C ASN A 116 -8.37 5.09 -17.15
N LYS A 117 -8.46 3.78 -16.88
CA LYS A 117 -8.17 2.71 -17.84
C LYS A 117 -6.77 2.84 -18.46
N LEU A 118 -5.77 3.08 -17.62
CA LEU A 118 -4.38 3.21 -18.05
C LEU A 118 -3.68 1.87 -17.91
N ASP A 119 -2.89 1.50 -18.93
CA ASP A 119 -1.95 0.39 -18.85
C ASP A 119 -0.82 0.74 -17.88
N ILE A 120 -0.32 -0.26 -17.16
CA ILE A 120 0.73 -0.09 -16.16
C ILE A 120 1.75 -1.22 -16.24
N ALA A 121 3.03 -0.86 -16.13
CA ALA A 121 4.15 -1.78 -16.04
C ALA A 121 5.08 -1.38 -14.89
N VAL A 122 5.88 -2.33 -14.42
CA VAL A 122 6.98 -2.09 -13.48
C VAL A 122 8.27 -2.02 -14.28
N GLY A 123 9.07 -0.98 -14.05
CA GLY A 123 10.34 -0.80 -14.75
C GLY A 123 10.94 0.57 -14.49
N LYS A 124 12.22 0.72 -14.88
CA LYS A 124 12.96 1.97 -14.72
C LYS A 124 13.00 2.75 -16.03
N THR A 125 12.74 4.05 -15.96
CA THR A 125 12.96 4.96 -17.09
C THR A 125 14.39 5.48 -17.03
N GLN A 126 15.18 5.23 -18.08
CA GLN A 126 16.50 5.83 -18.23
C GLN A 126 16.39 7.06 -19.12
N PHE A 127 16.87 8.20 -18.64
CA PHE A 127 16.88 9.45 -19.39
C PHE A 127 18.17 9.55 -20.18
N THR A 128 18.05 9.81 -21.48
CA THR A 128 19.17 10.17 -22.36
C THR A 128 19.33 11.69 -22.33
N GLY A 129 20.45 12.17 -21.79
CA GLY A 129 20.70 13.59 -21.57
C GLY A 129 20.37 14.05 -20.14
N CYS A 130 19.69 15.19 -20.00
CA CYS A 130 19.38 15.80 -18.71
C CYS A 130 18.36 14.99 -17.91
N GLN A 131 18.60 14.85 -16.61
CA GLN A 131 17.58 14.36 -15.69
C GLN A 131 16.49 15.44 -15.50
N PRO A 132 15.21 15.08 -15.36
CA PRO A 132 14.13 16.06 -15.20
C PRO A 132 14.25 16.97 -13.97
N ASP A 133 15.06 16.60 -12.99
CA ASP A 133 15.31 17.31 -11.74
C ASP A 133 16.71 17.96 -11.67
N ALA A 134 17.54 17.81 -12.70
CA ALA A 134 18.82 18.49 -12.79
C ALA A 134 18.60 20.00 -12.95
N LYS A 135 19.26 20.82 -12.12
CA LYS A 135 19.14 22.29 -12.16
C LYS A 135 20.09 22.96 -13.14
N ASP A 136 21.21 22.31 -13.45
CA ASP A 136 22.30 22.84 -14.29
C ASP A 136 22.44 21.99 -15.57
N CYS A 137 21.31 21.82 -16.26
CA CYS A 137 21.14 21.12 -17.51
C CYS A 137 20.04 21.86 -18.31
#